data_AF-A0A2W4M8M6-F1
#
_entry.id   AF-A0A2W4M8M6-F1
#
_cell.length_a   1.000
_cell.length_b   1.000
_cell.length_c   1.000
_cell.angle_alpha   90.00
_cell.angle_beta   90.00
_cell.angle_gamma   90.00
#
_symmetry.space_group_name_H-M   'P 1'
#
loop_
_entity.id
_entity.type
_entity.pdbx_description
1 polymer ?
#
loop_
_entity_poly.entity_id
_entity_poly.type
_entity_poly.pdbx_seq_one_letter_code
_entity_poly.pdbx_strand_id
1 'polypeptide(L)'
;MTDAVPLLGVLYFFGSSPVLAAAPAIALVGSIVIPYARARAEGLGAQLPSLFMRRPERVVLLVASFLLANIDFDRFPPAPLLWLGMVVLGVLNAAGAVSVLLAARRALTASSSTSG
;
A
#
# COMPACT_ATOMS: atom_id res chain seq x y z
N MET A 1 -4.72 2.63 8.29
CA MET A 1 -5.97 2.03 8.82
C MET A 1 -7.21 2.71 8.27
N THR A 2 -7.22 4.04 8.04
CA THR A 2 -8.35 4.77 7.42
C THR A 2 -8.76 4.26 6.03
N ASP A 3 -7.80 3.73 5.27
CA ASP A 3 -8.01 3.41 3.85
C ASP A 3 -8.58 2.00 3.62
N ALA A 4 -8.79 1.20 4.67
CA ALA A 4 -9.23 -0.18 4.54
C ALA A 4 -10.69 -0.31 4.07
N VAL A 5 -11.59 0.56 4.57
CA VAL A 5 -13.00 0.58 4.19
C VAL A 5 -13.20 0.85 2.69
N PRO A 6 -12.60 1.91 2.10
CA PRO A 6 -12.75 2.14 0.66
C PRO A 6 -12.09 1.04 -0.17
N LEU A 7 -10.96 0.46 0.27
CA LEU A 7 -10.33 -0.64 -0.44
C LEU A 7 -11.20 -1.91 -0.46
N LEU A 8 -11.93 -2.17 0.62
CA LEU A 8 -12.94 -3.23 0.66
C LEU A 8 -14.07 -2.98 -0.34
N GLY A 9 -14.57 -1.74 -0.41
CA GLY A 9 -15.59 -1.36 -1.39
C GLY A 9 -15.12 -1.55 -2.84
N VAL A 10 -13.88 -1.15 -3.15
CA VAL A 10 -13.29 -1.34 -4.49
C VAL A 10 -13.05 -2.82 -4.80
N LEU A 11 -12.62 -3.61 -3.81
CA LEU A 11 -12.47 -5.05 -3.97
C LEU A 11 -13.80 -5.73 -4.28
N TYR A 12 -14.88 -5.33 -3.58
CA TYR A 12 -16.23 -5.82 -3.86
C TYR A 12 -16.67 -5.44 -5.28
N PHE A 13 -16.42 -4.19 -5.70
CA PHE A 13 -16.75 -3.70 -7.04
C PHE A 13 -16.07 -4.50 -8.17
N PHE A 14 -14.78 -4.82 -8.04
CA PHE A 14 -14.04 -5.62 -9.02
C PHE A 14 -14.10 -7.14 -8.79
N GLY A 15 -14.88 -7.60 -7.82
CA GLY A 15 -14.95 -9.02 -7.43
C GLY A 15 -15.42 -9.96 -8.54
N SER A 16 -16.01 -9.42 -9.61
CA SER A 16 -16.44 -10.17 -10.80
C SER A 16 -15.28 -10.68 -11.67
N SER A 17 -14.09 -10.07 -11.57
CA SER A 17 -12.89 -10.49 -12.32
C SER A 17 -11.72 -10.72 -11.37
N PRO A 18 -11.15 -11.94 -11.32
CA PRO A 18 -10.06 -12.25 -10.40
C PRO A 18 -8.80 -11.42 -10.67
N VAL A 19 -8.57 -11.04 -11.93
CA VAL A 19 -7.42 -10.20 -12.34
C VAL A 19 -7.60 -8.77 -11.84
N LEU A 20 -8.81 -8.22 -11.94
CA LEU A 20 -9.09 -6.84 -11.49
C LEU A 20 -9.15 -6.76 -9.96
N ALA A 21 -9.63 -7.80 -9.29
CA ALA A 21 -9.68 -7.90 -7.82
C ALA A 21 -8.30 -8.06 -7.16
N ALA A 22 -7.29 -8.59 -7.89
CA ALA A 22 -5.97 -8.82 -7.33
C ALA A 22 -5.27 -7.54 -6.83
N ALA A 23 -5.36 -6.44 -7.60
CA ALA A 23 -4.75 -5.16 -7.23
C ALA A 23 -5.31 -4.57 -5.92
N PRO A 24 -6.64 -4.37 -5.76
CA PRO A 24 -7.22 -3.90 -4.51
C PRO A 24 -7.02 -4.89 -3.35
N ALA A 25 -6.99 -6.21 -3.60
CA ALA A 25 -6.69 -7.20 -2.56
C ALA A 25 -5.27 -7.04 -1.99
N ILE A 26 -4.26 -6.91 -2.86
CA ILE A 26 -2.87 -6.65 -2.45
C ILE A 26 -2.79 -5.30 -1.74
N ALA A 27 -3.50 -4.28 -2.24
CA ALA A 27 -3.53 -2.98 -1.62
C ALA A 27 -4.15 -3.01 -0.20
N LEU A 28 -5.20 -3.80 0.00
CA LEU A 28 -5.86 -3.98 1.28
C LEU A 28 -4.92 -4.64 2.30
N VAL A 29 -4.28 -5.75 1.93
CA VAL A 29 -3.32 -6.46 2.79
C VAL A 29 -2.14 -5.55 3.14
N GLY A 30 -1.58 -4.85 2.14
CA GLY A 30 -0.48 -3.91 2.36
C GLY A 30 -0.82 -2.77 3.31
N SER A 31 -2.06 -2.27 3.30
CA SER A 31 -2.55 -1.23 4.21
C SER A 31 -2.49 -1.63 5.69
N ILE A 32 -2.58 -2.94 5.99
CA ILE A 32 -2.56 -3.49 7.35
C ILE A 32 -1.14 -3.93 7.73
N VAL A 33 -0.46 -4.65 6.85
CA VAL A 33 0.83 -5.29 7.14
C VAL A 33 1.96 -4.27 7.30
N ILE A 34 2.00 -3.20 6.49
CA ILE A 34 3.12 -2.25 6.49
C ILE A 34 3.17 -1.42 7.77
N PRO A 35 2.05 -0.82 8.26
CA PRO A 35 2.07 -0.11 9.54
C PRO A 35 2.44 -1.03 10.71
N TYR A 36 2.00 -2.29 10.68
CA TYR A 36 2.36 -3.27 11.70
C TYR A 36 3.86 -3.61 11.69
N ALA A 37 4.42 -3.92 10.51
CA ALA A 37 5.83 -4.27 10.37
C ALA A 37 6.74 -3.11 10.79
N ARG A 38 6.36 -1.86 10.47
CA ARG A 38 7.07 -0.66 10.94
C ARG A 38 7.00 -0.54 12.47
N ALA A 39 5.81 -0.64 13.06
CA ALA A 39 5.65 -0.56 14.52
C ALA A 39 6.47 -1.65 15.24
N ARG A 40 6.53 -2.86 14.67
CA ARG A 40 7.35 -3.96 15.21
C ARG A 40 8.85 -3.66 15.13
N ALA A 41 9.32 -3.08 14.02
CA ALA A 41 10.72 -2.73 13.86
C ALA A 41 11.15 -1.56 14.76
N GLU A 42 10.30 -0.55 14.92
CA GLU A 42 10.50 0.54 15.88
C GLU A 42 10.53 0.02 17.32
N GLY A 43 9.65 -0.94 17.67
CA GLY A 43 9.68 -1.62 18.98
C GLY A 43 10.92 -2.46 19.25
N LEU A 44 11.70 -2.82 18.22
CA LEU A 44 13.00 -3.50 18.33
C LEU A 44 14.18 -2.51 18.39
N GLY A 45 13.92 -1.20 18.48
CA GLY A 45 14.95 -0.16 18.56
C GLY A 45 15.51 0.28 17.20
N ALA A 46 14.97 -0.20 16.08
CA ALA A 46 15.38 0.26 14.75
C ALA A 46 14.73 1.61 14.42
N GLN A 47 15.56 2.63 14.16
CA GLN A 47 15.06 3.91 13.63
C GLN A 47 14.82 3.78 12.12
N LEU A 48 13.57 3.60 11.71
CA LEU A 48 13.22 3.54 10.29
C LEU A 48 13.18 4.96 9.69
N PRO A 49 13.86 5.21 8.57
CA PRO A 49 13.73 6.49 7.87
C PRO A 49 12.26 6.73 7.49
N SER A 50 11.88 8.00 7.43
CA SER A 50 10.54 8.38 6.96
C SER A 50 10.37 7.84 5.54
N LEU A 51 9.36 7.00 5.32
CA LEU A 51 8.92 6.72 3.95
C LEU A 51 8.65 8.08 3.30
N PHE A 52 9.19 8.31 2.11
CA PHE A 52 8.97 9.52 1.30
C PHE A 52 7.49 9.73 0.91
N MET A 53 6.60 8.82 1.32
CA MET A 53 5.18 8.84 1.04
C MET A 53 4.40 9.13 2.32
N ARG A 54 3.90 10.36 2.46
CA ARG A 54 3.15 10.76 3.65
C ARG A 54 1.75 10.13 3.60
N ARG A 55 1.23 9.66 4.75
CA ARG A 55 -0.18 9.22 4.93
C ARG A 55 -1.21 10.05 4.13
N PRO A 56 -1.17 11.40 4.11
CA PRO A 56 -2.11 12.21 3.33
C PRO A 56 -2.10 11.94 1.82
N GLU A 57 -0.95 11.65 1.21
CA GLU A 57 -0.86 11.47 -0.25
C GLU A 57 -1.66 10.25 -0.72
N ARG A 58 -1.66 9.18 0.10
CA ARG A 58 -2.46 7.97 -0.16
C ARG A 58 -3.95 8.24 -0.13
N VAL A 59 -4.39 9.07 0.83
CA VAL A 59 -5.80 9.47 0.95
C VAL A 59 -6.19 10.35 -0.24
N VAL A 60 -5.33 11.29 -0.66
CA VAL A 60 -5.56 12.12 -1.84
C VAL A 60 -5.67 11.28 -3.11
N LEU A 61 -4.76 10.31 -3.31
CA LEU A 61 -4.79 9.39 -4.44
C LEU A 61 -6.08 8.57 -4.47
N LEU A 62 -6.50 8.05 -3.31
CA LEU A 62 -7.70 7.24 -3.20
C LEU A 62 -8.97 8.07 -3.45
N VAL A 63 -9.07 9.27 -2.87
CA VAL A 63 -10.20 10.19 -3.10
C VAL A 63 -10.25 10.65 -4.57
N ALA A 64 -9.11 10.99 -5.16
CA ALA A 64 -9.03 11.37 -6.58
C ALA A 64 -9.49 10.20 -7.48
N SER A 65 -9.06 8.98 -7.16
CA SER A 65 -9.46 7.77 -7.90
C SER A 65 -10.97 7.52 -7.83
N PHE A 66 -11.59 7.77 -6.68
CA PHE A 66 -13.05 7.67 -6.49
C PHE A 66 -13.82 8.77 -7.24
N LEU A 67 -13.35 10.02 -7.19
CA LEU A 67 -13.99 11.12 -7.92
C LEU A 67 -13.96 10.91 -9.42
N LEU A 68 -12.86 10.36 -9.93
CA LEU A 68 -12.65 10.08 -11.35
C LEU A 68 -13.24 8.73 -11.79
N ALA A 69 -13.84 7.96 -10.88
CA ALA A 69 -14.36 6.63 -11.17
C ALA A 69 -15.55 6.64 -12.14
N ASN A 70 -16.33 7.72 -12.17
CA ASN A 70 -17.48 7.87 -13.07
C ASN A 70 -17.08 8.25 -14.51
N ILE A 71 -15.79 8.48 -14.77
CA ILE A 71 -15.29 8.72 -16.13
C ILE A 71 -15.07 7.35 -16.76
N ASP A 72 -16.17 6.81 -17.30
CA ASP A 72 -16.12 5.61 -18.10
C ASP A 72 -15.69 5.96 -19.52
N PHE A 73 -14.55 5.40 -19.91
CA PHE A 73 -14.21 5.24 -21.32
C PHE A 73 -14.86 3.91 -21.69
N ASP A 74 -15.66 3.84 -22.77
CA ASP A 74 -16.44 2.67 -23.25
C ASP A 74 -15.62 1.39 -23.58
N ARG A 75 -14.48 1.17 -22.93
CA ARG A 75 -13.50 0.13 -23.17
C ARG A 75 -13.11 -0.51 -21.84
N PHE A 76 -13.10 -1.85 -21.80
CA PHE A 76 -12.64 -2.66 -20.68
C PHE A 76 -11.26 -2.19 -20.19
N PRO A 77 -11.02 -1.98 -18.87
CA PRO A 77 -11.84 -2.34 -17.70
C PRO A 77 -12.86 -1.26 -17.27
N PRO A 78 -13.95 -1.64 -16.56
CA PRO A 78 -14.91 -0.68 -16.00
C PRO A 78 -14.21 0.23 -14.97
N ALA A 79 -14.45 1.54 -15.01
CA ALA A 79 -13.77 2.55 -14.18
C ALA A 79 -12.21 2.47 -14.22
N PRO A 80 -11.58 2.72 -15.39
CA PRO A 80 -10.15 2.50 -15.59
C PRO A 80 -9.25 3.39 -14.71
N LEU A 81 -9.68 4.62 -14.39
CA LEU A 81 -8.93 5.52 -13.52
C LEU A 81 -8.93 5.03 -12.08
N LEU A 82 -10.03 4.44 -11.63
CA LEU A 82 -10.12 3.86 -10.29
C LEU A 82 -9.25 2.60 -10.19
N TRP A 83 -9.23 1.76 -11.23
CA TRP A 83 -8.31 0.61 -11.28
C TRP A 83 -6.85 1.04 -11.28
N LEU A 84 -6.48 2.03 -12.10
CA LEU A 84 -5.14 2.60 -12.12
C LEU A 84 -4.72 3.11 -10.74
N GLY A 85 -5.61 3.81 -10.03
CA GLY A 85 -5.39 4.26 -8.66
C GLY A 85 -5.07 3.11 -7.69
N MET A 86 -5.77 1.97 -7.81
CA MET A 86 -5.50 0.78 -7.00
C MET A 86 -4.17 0.12 -7.32
N VAL A 87 -3.80 0.06 -8.61
CA VAL A 87 -2.49 -0.45 -9.05
C VAL A 87 -1.37 0.41 -8.47
N VAL A 88 -1.48 1.74 -8.61
CA VAL A 88 -0.52 2.68 -8.03
C VAL A 88 -0.43 2.49 -6.52
N LEU A 89 -1.56 2.42 -5.81
CA LEU A 89 -1.57 2.20 -4.36
C LEU A 89 -0.96 0.84 -3.97
N GLY A 90 -1.21 -0.21 -4.76
CA GLY A 90 -0.63 -1.54 -4.58
C GLY A 90 0.89 -1.53 -4.73
N VAL A 91 1.42 -0.86 -5.75
CA VAL A 91 2.87 -0.69 -5.96
C VAL A 91 3.49 0.10 -4.80
N LEU A 92 2.82 1.14 -4.33
CA LEU A 92 3.28 1.95 -3.19
C LEU A 92 3.30 1.15 -1.90
N ASN A 93 2.33 0.26 -1.70
CA ASN A 93 2.36 -0.70 -0.61
C ASN A 93 3.54 -1.67 -0.74
N ALA A 94 3.77 -2.22 -1.93
CA ALA A 94 4.91 -3.10 -2.16
C ALA A 94 6.25 -2.39 -1.87
N ALA A 95 6.41 -1.15 -2.35
CA ALA A 95 7.57 -0.31 -2.06
C ALA A 95 7.72 -0.04 -0.56
N GLY A 96 6.62 0.21 0.14
CA GLY A 96 6.61 0.38 1.58
C GLY A 96 7.05 -0.88 2.33
N ALA A 97 6.57 -2.06 1.92
CA ALA A 97 7.01 -3.33 2.49
C ALA A 97 8.51 -3.57 2.28
N VAL A 98 9.03 -3.32 1.07
CA VAL A 98 10.46 -3.43 0.77
C VAL A 98 11.29 -2.48 1.63
N SER A 99 10.86 -1.22 1.77
CA SER A 99 11.59 -0.24 2.59
C SER A 99 11.68 -0.66 4.06
N VAL A 100 10.61 -1.25 4.62
CA VAL A 100 10.61 -1.79 5.99
C VAL A 100 11.54 -2.99 6.11
N LEU A 101 11.51 -3.92 5.16
CA LEU A 101 12.39 -5.09 5.15
C LEU A 101 13.87 -4.69 5.05
N LEU A 102 14.21 -3.73 4.19
CA LEU A 102 15.57 -3.24 4.04
C LEU A 102 16.05 -2.51 5.29
N ALA A 103 15.19 -1.70 5.91
CA ALA A 103 15.54 -1.02 7.15
C ALA A 103 15.75 -2.01 8.32
N ALA A 104 14.88 -3.03 8.43
CA ALA A 104 15.05 -4.11 9.40
C ALA A 104 16.36 -4.89 9.17
N ARG A 105 16.70 -5.21 7.90
CA ARG A 105 17.97 -5.86 7.56
C ARG A 105 19.19 -5.03 7.97
N ARG A 106 19.17 -3.72 7.70
CA ARG A 106 20.28 -2.81 8.06
C ARG A 106 20.49 -2.71 9.57
N ALA A 107 19.41 -2.72 10.35
CA ALA A 107 19.50 -2.70 11.81
C ALA A 107 20.16 -3.97 12.37
N LEU A 108 19.82 -5.14 11.83
CA LEU A 108 20.43 -6.43 12.25
C LEU A 108 21.93 -6.50 11.92
N THR A 109 22.35 -6.01 10.75
CA THR A 109 23.78 -5.99 10.37
C THR A 109 24.61 -5.02 11.19
N ALA A 110 24.02 -3.93 11.71
CA ALA A 110 24.72 -2.99 12.59
C ALA A 110 24.92 -3.57 14.00
N SER A 111 23.97 -4.36 14.52
CA SER A 111 24.14 -5.02 15.83
C SER A 111 25.22 -6.10 15.84
N SER A 112 25.51 -6.75 14.71
CA SER A 112 26.55 -7.79 14.63
C SER A 112 27.99 -7.24 14.66
N SER A 113 28.22 -5.96 14.40
CA SER A 113 29.57 -5.37 14.42
C SER A 113 29.99 -4.83 15.80
N THR A 114 29.07 -4.74 16.77
CA THR A 114 29.36 -4.19 18.11
C THR A 114 29.64 -5.29 19.14
N SER A 115 29.48 -6.57 18.79
CA SER A 115 29.78 -7.72 19.68
C SER A 115 31.09 -8.45 19.35
N GLY A 116 32.00 -7.81 18.59
CA GLY A 116 33.31 -8.35 18.22
C GLY A 116 34.45 -7.56 18.84
#